data_AF-A0A072NA46-F1
#
_entry.id   AF-A0A072NA46-F1
#
_cell.length_a   1.000
_cell.length_b   1.000
_cell.length_c   1.000
_cell.angle_alpha   90.00
_cell.angle_beta   90.00
_cell.angle_gamma   90.00
#
_symmetry.space_group_name_H-M   'P 1'
#
loop_
_entity.id
_entity.type
_entity.pdbx_description
1 polymer ?
#
loop_
_entity_poly.entity_id
_entity_poly.type
_entity_poly.pdbx_seq_one_letter_code
_entity_poly.pdbx_strand_id
1 'polypeptide(L)'
;MPHPDFVGLVSSLQATAEAALGDLNAATASAARDGLLEEDRARQTAERSLRLLTMLAEKTRGNLDFTEAELLTSAIGSLRARLGN
;
A
#
# COMPACT_ATOMS: atom_id res chain seq x y z
N MET A 1 20.17 12.48 -0.40
CA MET A 1 20.06 11.90 0.96
C MET A 1 18.57 11.95 1.24
N PRO A 2 17.93 10.81 1.46
CA PRO A 2 16.47 10.72 1.41
C PRO A 2 15.84 11.56 2.52
N HIS A 3 14.75 12.25 2.20
CA HIS A 3 14.02 13.06 3.15
C HIS A 3 13.29 12.13 4.15
N PRO A 4 13.56 12.23 5.46
CA PRO A 4 13.05 11.27 6.44
C PRO A 4 11.52 11.23 6.47
N ASP A 5 10.86 12.38 6.32
CA ASP A 5 9.40 12.45 6.29
C ASP A 5 8.79 11.78 5.05
N PHE A 6 9.49 11.86 3.90
CA PHE A 6 9.03 11.21 2.68
C PHE A 6 9.12 9.68 2.82
N VAL A 7 10.25 9.19 3.33
CA VAL A 7 10.43 7.77 3.64
C VAL A 7 9.36 7.30 4.64
N GLY A 8 9.16 8.04 5.72
CA GLY A 8 8.14 7.73 6.73
C GLY A 8 6.72 7.68 6.16
N LEU A 9 6.37 8.61 5.28
CA LEU A 9 5.06 8.62 4.61
C LEU A 9 4.87 7.39 3.71
N VAL A 10 5.87 7.04 2.89
CA VAL A 10 5.80 5.86 2.01
C VAL A 10 5.69 4.58 2.84
N SER A 11 6.52 4.43 3.87
CA SER A 11 6.48 3.27 4.77
C SER A 11 5.14 3.17 5.53
N SER A 12 4.57 4.29 5.98
CA SER A 12 3.28 4.30 6.68
C SER A 12 2.13 3.88 5.76
N LEU A 13 2.10 4.37 4.52
CA LEU A 13 1.07 4.00 3.53
C LEU A 13 1.17 2.52 3.14
N GLN A 14 2.40 2.04 2.95
CA GLN A 14 2.66 0.63 2.67
C GLN A 14 2.23 -0.24 3.86
N ALA A 15 2.69 0.04 5.08
CA ALA A 15 2.33 -0.73 6.28
C ALA A 15 0.81 -0.78 6.51
N THR A 16 0.10 0.32 6.27
CA THR A 16 -1.38 0.37 6.37
C THR A 16 -2.04 -0.61 5.40
N ALA A 17 -1.59 -0.63 4.15
CA ALA A 17 -2.12 -1.54 3.14
C ALA A 17 -1.76 -3.01 3.43
N GLU A 18 -0.53 -3.25 3.88
CA GLU A 18 -0.06 -4.59 4.23
C GLU A 18 -0.80 -5.17 5.43
N ALA A 19 -1.08 -4.35 6.45
CA ALA A 19 -1.89 -4.72 7.61
C ALA A 19 -3.32 -5.06 7.19
N ALA A 20 -3.97 -4.19 6.41
CA ALA A 20 -5.34 -4.45 5.92
C ALA A 20 -5.43 -5.77 5.12
N LEU A 21 -4.47 -6.02 4.22
CA LEU A 21 -4.43 -7.27 3.45
C LEU A 21 -4.00 -8.48 4.29
N GLY A 22 -3.26 -8.28 5.38
CA GLY A 22 -2.92 -9.32 6.34
C GLY A 22 -4.13 -9.75 7.17
N ASP A 23 -4.91 -8.77 7.64
CA ASP A 23 -6.17 -9.00 8.33
C ASP A 23 -7.19 -9.70 7.43
N LEU A 24 -7.25 -9.34 6.15
CA LEU A 24 -8.04 -10.05 5.13
C LEU A 24 -7.70 -11.55 5.10
N ASN A 25 -6.41 -11.89 5.05
CA ASN A 25 -5.96 -13.29 4.98
C ASN A 25 -6.29 -14.06 6.27
N ALA A 26 -6.23 -13.42 7.44
CA ALA A 26 -6.61 -14.02 8.71
C ALA A 26 -8.15 -14.18 8.85
N ALA A 27 -8.91 -13.17 8.42
CA ALA A 27 -10.37 -13.19 8.43
C ALA A 27 -10.92 -14.23 7.45
N THR A 28 -10.40 -14.30 6.22
CA THR A 28 -10.78 -15.34 5.25
C THR A 28 -10.50 -16.76 5.77
N ALA A 29 -9.40 -16.97 6.49
CA ALA A 29 -9.13 -18.24 7.15
C ALA A 29 -10.16 -18.58 8.26
N SER A 30 -10.73 -17.58 8.92
CA SER A 30 -11.68 -17.75 10.02
C SER A 30 -13.17 -17.68 9.60
N ALA A 31 -13.51 -17.07 8.47
CA ALA A 31 -14.84 -16.52 8.20
C ALA A 31 -15.58 -17.17 7.02
N ALA A 32 -15.55 -18.50 6.92
CA ALA A 32 -16.35 -19.27 5.95
C ALA A 32 -17.89 -19.07 6.04
N ARG A 33 -18.41 -18.11 6.81
CA ARG A 33 -19.84 -17.72 6.84
C ARG A 33 -20.16 -16.21 6.93
N ASP A 34 -19.27 -15.32 7.38
CA ASP A 34 -19.55 -13.87 7.57
C ASP A 34 -18.52 -12.90 6.94
N GLY A 35 -17.43 -13.39 6.31
CA GLY A 35 -16.23 -12.59 5.99
C GLY A 35 -16.31 -11.62 4.81
N LEU A 36 -17.38 -11.65 4.00
CA LEU A 36 -17.43 -10.91 2.72
C LEU A 36 -17.37 -9.38 2.89
N LEU A 37 -18.01 -8.83 3.92
CA LEU A 37 -17.99 -7.37 4.17
C LEU A 37 -16.65 -6.86 4.71
N GLU A 38 -15.94 -7.69 5.46
CA GLU A 38 -14.59 -7.35 5.95
C GLU A 38 -13.56 -7.45 4.83
N GLU A 39 -13.74 -8.42 3.93
CA GLU A 39 -12.89 -8.60 2.76
C GLU A 39 -12.92 -7.38 1.82
N ASP A 40 -14.12 -6.86 1.54
CA ASP A 40 -14.28 -5.65 0.75
C ASP A 40 -13.63 -4.42 1.38
N ARG A 41 -13.70 -4.27 2.72
CA ARG A 41 -13.11 -3.11 3.42
C ARG A 41 -11.58 -3.17 3.44
N ALA A 42 -11.03 -4.35 3.67
CA ALA A 42 -9.58 -4.56 3.65
C ALA A 42 -8.99 -4.25 2.27
N ARG A 43 -9.61 -4.78 1.20
CA ARG A 43 -9.22 -4.49 -0.18
C ARG A 43 -9.33 -3.00 -0.51
N GLN A 44 -10.44 -2.35 -0.16
CA GLN A 44 -10.62 -0.91 -0.38
C GLN A 44 -9.56 -0.06 0.32
N THR A 45 -9.14 -0.45 1.52
CA THR A 45 -8.09 0.24 2.28
C THR A 45 -6.75 0.14 1.55
N ALA A 46 -6.38 -1.07 1.10
CA ALA A 46 -5.16 -1.29 0.34
C ALA A 46 -5.16 -0.55 -1.00
N GLU A 47 -6.29 -0.56 -1.73
CA GLU A 47 -6.45 0.21 -2.97
C GLU A 47 -6.35 1.71 -2.75
N ARG A 48 -6.88 2.24 -1.63
CA ARG A 48 -6.75 3.65 -1.28
C ARG A 48 -5.29 4.03 -1.02
N SER A 49 -4.55 3.21 -0.28
CA SER A 49 -3.11 3.41 -0.08
C SER A 49 -2.33 3.36 -1.39
N LEU A 50 -2.64 2.42 -2.28
CA LEU A 50 -2.03 2.34 -3.61
C LEU A 50 -2.32 3.60 -4.45
N ARG A 51 -3.55 4.13 -4.40
CA ARG A 51 -3.89 5.40 -5.07
C ARG A 51 -3.07 6.56 -4.53
N LEU A 52 -2.89 6.66 -3.21
CA LEU A 52 -2.08 7.72 -2.60
C LEU A 52 -0.60 7.62 -2.97
N LEU A 53 -0.02 6.42 -2.96
CA LEU A 53 1.36 6.19 -3.41
C LEU A 53 1.54 6.52 -4.89
N THR A 54 0.57 6.16 -5.73
CA THR A 54 0.58 6.51 -7.16
C THR A 54 0.51 8.02 -7.36
N MET A 55 -0.37 8.70 -6.63
CA MET A 55 -0.47 10.16 -6.66
C MET A 55 0.82 10.84 -6.17
N LEU A 56 1.46 10.30 -5.12
CA LEU A 56 2.78 10.76 -4.68
C LEU A 56 3.79 10.65 -5.83
N ALA A 57 3.85 9.53 -6.53
CA ALA A 57 4.78 9.33 -7.64
C ALA A 57 4.57 10.32 -8.79
N GLU A 58 3.31 10.68 -9.05
CA GLU A 58 2.96 11.71 -10.03
C GLU A 58 3.39 13.10 -9.56
N LYS A 59 3.14 13.44 -8.30
CA LYS A 59 3.40 14.77 -7.74
C LYS A 59 4.87 15.03 -7.43
N THR A 60 5.66 14.00 -7.17
CA THR A 60 7.09 14.12 -6.83
C THR A 60 8.03 13.80 -7.99
N ARG A 61 7.49 13.52 -9.20
CA ARG A 61 8.30 13.21 -10.38
C ARG A 61 9.36 14.28 -10.64
N GLY A 62 10.61 13.85 -10.75
CA GLY A 62 11.77 14.72 -10.97
C GLY A 62 12.30 15.44 -9.73
N ASN A 63 11.64 15.28 -8.58
CA ASN A 63 12.04 15.89 -7.30
C ASN A 63 12.59 14.88 -6.28
N LEU A 64 12.51 13.58 -6.57
CA LEU A 64 13.03 12.52 -5.71
C LEU A 64 14.48 12.21 -6.03
N ASP A 65 15.26 11.91 -4.99
CA ASP A 65 16.53 11.23 -5.19
C ASP A 65 16.32 9.76 -5.58
N PHE A 66 17.40 9.08 -5.98
CA PHE A 66 17.33 7.70 -6.46
C PHE A 66 16.73 6.76 -5.41
N THR A 67 17.12 6.90 -4.14
CA THR A 67 16.65 6.05 -3.05
C THR A 67 15.16 6.26 -2.79
N GLU A 68 14.70 7.50 -2.80
CA GLU A 68 13.28 7.84 -2.65
C GLU A 68 12.44 7.31 -3.82
N ALA A 69 12.93 7.45 -5.04
CA ALA A 69 12.25 6.95 -6.23
C ALA A 69 12.16 5.43 -6.27
N GLU A 70 13.24 4.73 -5.87
CA GLU A 70 13.27 3.27 -5.77
C GLU A 70 12.31 2.77 -4.67
N LEU A 71 12.33 3.40 -3.49
CA LEU A 71 11.44 3.07 -2.37
C LEU A 71 9.97 3.20 -2.77
N LEU A 72 9.58 4.34 -3.37
CA LEU A 72 8.22 4.57 -3.79
C LEU A 72 7.78 3.59 -4.88
N THR A 73 8.65 3.34 -5.86
CA THR A 73 8.37 2.39 -6.95
C THR A 73 8.19 0.98 -6.43
N SER A 74 9.04 0.55 -5.50
CA SER A 74 8.96 -0.77 -4.87
C SER A 74 7.69 -0.94 -4.03
N ALA A 75 7.29 0.08 -3.27
CA ALA A 75 6.05 0.08 -2.50
C ALA A 75 4.81 -0.06 -3.42
N ILE A 76 4.77 0.69 -4.52
CA ILE A 76 3.69 0.59 -5.53
C ILE A 76 3.67 -0.81 -6.17
N GLY A 77 4.82 -1.31 -6.59
CA GLY A 77 4.94 -2.62 -7.23
C GLY A 77 4.50 -3.76 -6.31
N SER A 78 4.93 -3.75 -5.05
CA SER A 78 4.53 -4.72 -4.03
C SER A 78 3.01 -4.75 -3.85
N LEU A 79 2.37 -3.59 -3.71
CA LEU A 79 0.92 -3.50 -3.52
C LEU A 79 0.12 -3.91 -4.76
N ARG A 80 0.58 -3.56 -5.96
CA ARG A 80 -0.04 -4.02 -7.21
C ARG A 80 -0.02 -5.54 -7.32
N ALA A 81 1.14 -6.15 -7.06
CA ALA A 81 1.29 -7.60 -7.06
C ALA A 81 0.33 -8.28 -6.07
N ARG A 82 0.16 -7.72 -4.87
CA ARG A 82 -0.78 -8.25 -3.86
C ARG A 82 -2.25 -8.07 -4.22
N LEU A 83 -2.61 -6.99 -4.90
CA LEU A 83 -3.99 -6.71 -5.33
C LEU A 83 -4.38 -7.42 -6.63
N GLY A 84 -3.41 -7.98 -7.35
CA GLY A 84 -3.60 -8.58 -8.68
C GLY A 84 -3.79 -7.55 -9.79
N ASN A 85 -3.17 -6.37 -9.65
CA ASN A 85 -3.25 -5.24 -10.59
C ASN A 85 -1.97 -5.07 -11.42
#